data_AF-A0A953NI17-F1
#
_entry.id   AF-A0A953NI17-F1
#
_cell.length_a   1.000
_cell.length_b   1.000
_cell.length_c   1.000
_cell.angle_alpha   90.00
_cell.angle_beta   90.00
_cell.angle_gamma   90.00
#
_symmetry.space_group_name_H-M   'P 1'
#
loop_
_entity.id
_entity.type
_entity.pdbx_description
1 polymer ?
#
loop_
_entity_poly.entity_id
_entity_poly.type
_entity_poly.pdbx_seq_one_letter_code
_entity_poly.pdbx_strand_id
1 'polypeptide(L)'
;MKKGTVILLFLVVVTLLGINIFFNYKTYETFSDKNYINSDELLEIKEILSKYNENESNYIRSQNDDKIFQKSIELLEKGDILNANNYFINFIYKEKDKYQYMEKYAKSFVDALKNISDISVKINFLNDYISFLYSQYPTIESENIDNLSNLIFELENILIDYNNKIEEYNFQESETISNNQIKDYINNILEEPVNNFTEYQDRRNTINNYLYEGFTDEITLEKVNQWEEKWNNYFSIFDLIEQSKKYLEAYYNQKENNEIYLTKANELKLTLISYLPLLKANETESIKIINEFVDYYDTLLIKKEEEIYESLKAEYNEIIECTNCKFSVLIDELNNLRNELGNKYINLNSENYKIKFEELNKEINYKIQEFQKSLYNAYQIYALKNLENFFNTDYGLNFESEEAREALEKYLGDIDTNLLKQDVMMIYNEAFLKIYDKFNTEEKISASKYLLYSDKKSLDDF
;
A
#
# COMPACT_ATOMS: atom_id res chain seq x y z
N MET A 1 -46.81 10.84 -14.13
CA MET A 1 -46.63 9.37 -14.07
C MET A 1 -47.17 8.85 -12.74
N LYS A 2 -47.96 7.76 -12.76
CA LYS A 2 -48.70 7.23 -11.59
C LYS A 2 -47.73 6.53 -10.61
N LYS A 3 -47.93 6.69 -9.30
CA LYS A 3 -47.13 6.09 -8.20
C LYS A 3 -46.92 4.56 -8.32
N GLY A 4 -47.76 3.85 -9.07
CA GLY A 4 -47.57 2.42 -9.37
C GLY A 4 -46.36 2.10 -10.26
N THR A 5 -45.90 3.06 -11.08
CA THR A 5 -44.76 2.85 -12.01
C THR A 5 -43.42 2.78 -11.28
N VAL A 6 -43.27 3.52 -10.17
CA VAL A 6 -42.04 3.57 -9.38
C VAL A 6 -41.87 2.29 -8.54
N ILE A 7 -42.97 1.74 -8.02
CA ILE A 7 -42.96 0.46 -7.30
C ILE A 7 -42.65 -0.70 -8.26
N LEU A 8 -43.18 -0.64 -9.49
CA LEU A 8 -42.88 -1.64 -10.52
C LEU A 8 -41.41 -1.61 -10.94
N LEU A 9 -40.83 -0.42 -11.13
CA LEU A 9 -39.41 -0.25 -11.47
C LEU A 9 -38.49 -0.72 -10.34
N PHE A 10 -38.84 -0.44 -9.09
CA PHE A 10 -38.08 -0.90 -7.92
C PHE A 10 -38.12 -2.44 -7.80
N LEU A 11 -39.29 -3.06 -8.03
CA LEU A 11 -39.43 -4.51 -8.06
C LEU A 11 -38.65 -5.14 -9.22
N VAL A 12 -38.66 -4.54 -10.42
CA VAL A 12 -37.87 -5.02 -11.56
C VAL A 12 -36.38 -4.96 -11.27
N VAL A 13 -35.88 -3.88 -10.66
CA VAL A 13 -34.46 -3.73 -10.29
C VAL A 13 -34.05 -4.74 -9.22
N VAL A 14 -34.87 -4.95 -8.17
CA VAL A 14 -34.58 -5.95 -7.12
C VAL A 14 -34.63 -7.37 -7.68
N THR A 15 -35.56 -7.66 -8.60
CA THR A 15 -35.65 -8.99 -9.24
C THR A 15 -34.47 -9.22 -10.19
N LEU A 16 -34.03 -8.21 -10.94
CA LEU A 16 -32.85 -8.30 -11.81
C LEU A 16 -31.55 -8.44 -11.00
N LEU A 17 -31.42 -7.74 -9.86
CA LEU A 17 -30.29 -7.91 -8.94
C LEU A 17 -30.29 -9.30 -8.29
N GLY A 18 -31.46 -9.79 -7.85
CA GLY A 18 -31.60 -11.14 -7.31
C GLY A 18 -31.30 -12.24 -8.33
N ILE A 19 -31.72 -12.06 -9.58
CA ILE A 19 -31.39 -12.98 -10.70
C ILE A 19 -29.90 -12.93 -11.00
N ASN A 20 -29.26 -11.77 -11.01
CA ASN A 20 -27.82 -11.64 -11.29
C ASN A 20 -26.96 -12.25 -10.17
N ILE A 21 -27.36 -12.09 -8.90
CA ILE A 21 -26.72 -12.75 -7.76
C ILE A 21 -26.93 -14.27 -7.82
N PHE A 22 -28.12 -14.75 -8.19
CA PHE A 22 -28.41 -16.18 -8.33
C PHE A 22 -27.64 -16.82 -9.50
N PHE A 23 -27.53 -16.14 -10.65
CA PHE A 23 -26.73 -16.63 -11.77
C PHE A 23 -25.23 -16.60 -11.45
N ASN A 24 -24.70 -15.55 -10.81
CA ASN A 24 -23.29 -15.53 -10.40
C ASN A 24 -22.96 -16.62 -9.37
N TYR A 25 -23.86 -16.88 -8.41
CA TYR A 25 -23.70 -17.97 -7.45
C TYR A 25 -23.76 -19.35 -8.13
N LYS A 26 -24.71 -19.55 -9.06
CA LYS A 26 -24.84 -20.81 -9.80
C LYS A 26 -23.70 -21.03 -10.80
N THR A 27 -23.16 -19.98 -11.40
CA THR A 27 -21.95 -20.01 -12.24
C THR A 27 -20.74 -20.39 -11.38
N TYR A 28 -20.63 -19.89 -10.16
CA TYR A 28 -19.59 -20.30 -9.21
C TYR A 28 -19.73 -21.78 -8.80
N GLU A 29 -20.96 -22.27 -8.59
CA GLU A 29 -21.26 -23.70 -8.35
C GLU A 29 -20.95 -24.57 -9.59
N THR A 30 -21.19 -24.06 -10.80
CA THR A 30 -20.90 -24.76 -12.06
C THR A 30 -19.40 -24.76 -12.41
N PHE A 31 -18.62 -23.81 -11.89
CA PHE A 31 -17.14 -23.84 -11.95
C PHE A 31 -16.53 -24.67 -10.81
N SER A 32 -17.28 -24.93 -9.73
CA SER A 32 -16.86 -25.80 -8.63
C SER A 32 -17.05 -27.28 -8.94
N ASP A 33 -18.03 -27.65 -9.78
CA ASP A 33 -18.34 -29.04 -10.09
C ASP A 33 -18.11 -29.37 -11.58
N LYS A 34 -17.02 -30.10 -11.82
CA LYS A 34 -16.55 -30.77 -13.07
C LYS A 34 -15.46 -30.02 -13.86
N ASN A 35 -14.23 -30.21 -13.40
CA ASN A 35 -13.24 -30.92 -14.22
C ASN A 35 -12.48 -31.90 -13.33
N TYR A 36 -13.05 -33.10 -13.19
CA TYR A 36 -12.30 -34.32 -12.96
C TYR A 36 -11.39 -34.51 -14.19
N ILE A 37 -10.19 -33.97 -14.13
CA ILE A 37 -9.05 -34.67 -14.71
C ILE A 37 -8.67 -35.70 -13.63
N ASN A 38 -8.59 -36.95 -14.05
CA ASN A 38 -8.33 -38.12 -13.21
C ASN A 38 -7.25 -37.76 -12.17
N SER A 39 -7.63 -37.75 -10.90
CA SER A 39 -6.79 -37.25 -9.80
C SER A 39 -5.46 -37.98 -9.72
N ASP A 40 -5.41 -39.21 -10.21
CA ASP A 40 -4.24 -40.07 -10.13
C ASP A 40 -3.22 -39.75 -11.23
N GLU A 41 -3.64 -39.46 -12.48
CA GLU A 41 -2.72 -39.05 -13.56
C GLU A 41 -2.23 -37.61 -13.41
N LEU A 42 -3.02 -36.72 -12.80
CA LEU A 42 -2.60 -35.33 -12.53
C LEU A 42 -1.77 -35.22 -11.24
N LEU A 43 -1.93 -36.14 -10.27
CA LEU A 43 -0.95 -36.35 -9.21
C LEU A 43 0.34 -36.91 -9.79
N GLU A 44 0.29 -37.88 -10.70
CA GLU A 44 1.49 -38.45 -11.30
C GLU A 44 2.24 -37.44 -12.16
N ILE A 45 1.55 -36.62 -12.97
CA ILE A 45 2.18 -35.56 -13.78
C ILE A 45 2.66 -34.40 -12.89
N LYS A 46 1.95 -34.03 -11.81
CA LYS A 46 2.46 -33.03 -10.84
C LYS A 46 3.59 -33.57 -9.98
N GLU A 47 3.59 -34.84 -9.59
CA GLU A 47 4.69 -35.50 -8.87
C GLU A 47 5.88 -35.73 -9.78
N ILE A 48 5.68 -36.03 -11.08
CA ILE A 48 6.76 -36.17 -12.06
C ILE A 48 7.33 -34.78 -12.39
N LEU A 49 6.49 -33.74 -12.55
CA LEU A 49 6.96 -32.37 -12.79
C LEU A 49 7.53 -31.70 -11.53
N SER A 50 7.05 -32.02 -10.33
CA SER A 50 7.68 -31.60 -9.08
C SER A 50 8.96 -32.38 -8.85
N LYS A 51 9.00 -33.70 -9.07
CA LYS A 51 10.26 -34.47 -9.01
C LYS A 51 11.26 -34.08 -10.09
N TYR A 52 10.86 -33.65 -11.29
CA TYR A 52 11.82 -33.20 -12.31
C TYR A 52 12.32 -31.77 -12.08
N ASN A 53 11.47 -30.85 -11.60
CA ASN A 53 11.89 -29.45 -11.35
C ASN A 53 12.46 -29.21 -9.94
N GLU A 54 12.06 -29.98 -8.93
CA GLU A 54 12.66 -29.93 -7.59
C GLU A 54 13.96 -30.73 -7.54
N ASN A 55 14.07 -31.92 -8.16
CA ASN A 55 15.29 -32.71 -8.00
C ASN A 55 16.48 -32.26 -8.86
N GLU A 56 16.31 -31.41 -9.87
CA GLU A 56 17.45 -30.87 -10.63
C GLU A 56 17.77 -29.41 -10.22
N SER A 57 16.76 -28.58 -9.93
CA SER A 57 16.99 -27.20 -9.48
C SER A 57 17.22 -27.07 -7.98
N ASN A 58 16.58 -27.88 -7.12
CA ASN A 58 16.94 -27.92 -5.69
C ASN A 58 18.21 -28.72 -5.44
N TYR A 59 18.60 -29.67 -6.29
CA TYR A 59 19.86 -30.40 -6.11
C TYR A 59 21.09 -29.57 -6.55
N ILE A 60 20.94 -28.69 -7.56
CA ILE A 60 21.99 -27.75 -7.95
C ILE A 60 21.98 -26.48 -7.06
N ARG A 61 20.82 -26.02 -6.56
CA ARG A 61 20.75 -24.96 -5.52
C ARG A 61 21.27 -25.45 -4.17
N SER A 62 20.82 -26.61 -3.67
CA SER A 62 21.28 -27.13 -2.38
C SER A 62 22.78 -27.41 -2.38
N GLN A 63 23.36 -27.90 -3.49
CA GLN A 63 24.82 -28.06 -3.58
C GLN A 63 25.60 -26.75 -3.57
N ASN A 64 25.01 -25.61 -3.96
CA ASN A 64 25.66 -24.30 -3.90
C ASN A 64 25.42 -23.60 -2.56
N ASP A 65 24.21 -23.72 -2.00
CA ASP A 65 23.85 -23.13 -0.71
C ASP A 65 24.51 -23.89 0.46
N ASP A 66 24.60 -25.23 0.39
CA ASP A 66 25.39 -26.03 1.33
C ASP A 66 26.88 -25.67 1.26
N LYS A 67 27.40 -25.33 0.09
CA LYS A 67 28.79 -24.85 -0.05
C LYS A 67 28.99 -23.47 0.55
N ILE A 68 27.98 -22.58 0.49
CA ILE A 68 28.03 -21.26 1.11
C ILE A 68 27.99 -21.39 2.63
N PHE A 69 27.14 -22.26 3.17
CA PHE A 69 27.11 -22.57 4.60
C PHE A 69 28.41 -23.26 5.05
N GLN A 70 28.90 -24.28 4.34
CA GLN A 70 30.20 -24.89 4.63
C GLN A 70 31.32 -23.85 4.59
N LYS A 71 31.24 -22.88 3.66
CA LYS A 71 32.22 -21.80 3.58
C LYS A 71 32.19 -20.88 4.79
N SER A 72 31.01 -20.56 5.33
CA SER A 72 30.92 -19.77 6.55
C SER A 72 31.53 -20.50 7.74
N ILE A 73 31.29 -21.81 7.87
CA ILE A 73 31.91 -22.64 8.91
C ILE A 73 33.44 -22.72 8.75
N GLU A 74 33.95 -22.95 7.54
CA GLU A 74 35.41 -22.94 7.28
C GLU A 74 36.08 -21.60 7.65
N LEU A 75 35.37 -20.49 7.44
CA LEU A 75 35.88 -19.15 7.76
C LEU A 75 35.89 -18.93 9.28
N LEU A 76 34.89 -19.42 10.01
CA LEU A 76 34.89 -19.44 11.48
C LEU A 76 36.09 -20.24 12.03
N GLU A 77 36.35 -21.42 11.48
CA GLU A 77 37.50 -22.25 11.87
C GLU A 77 38.86 -21.55 11.61
N LYS A 78 38.92 -20.68 10.61
CA LYS A 78 40.10 -19.87 10.28
C LYS A 78 40.18 -18.56 11.08
N GLY A 79 39.19 -18.27 11.93
CA GLY A 79 39.12 -17.05 12.73
C GLY A 79 38.64 -15.81 11.97
N ASP A 80 38.15 -15.96 10.74
CA ASP A 80 37.62 -14.86 9.92
C ASP A 80 36.10 -14.71 10.14
N ILE A 81 35.75 -14.20 11.31
CA ILE A 81 34.37 -14.11 11.79
C ILE A 81 33.52 -13.16 10.93
N LEU A 82 34.09 -12.05 10.49
CA LEU A 82 33.37 -11.05 9.73
C LEU A 82 32.93 -11.58 8.35
N ASN A 83 33.85 -12.24 7.64
CA ASN A 83 33.48 -12.87 6.37
C ASN A 83 32.58 -14.09 6.60
N ALA A 84 32.80 -14.89 7.64
CA ALA A 84 31.90 -15.98 7.99
C ALA A 84 30.45 -15.50 8.17
N ASN A 85 30.24 -14.41 8.90
CA ASN A 85 28.92 -13.81 9.11
C ASN A 85 28.29 -13.35 7.80
N ASN A 86 29.06 -12.71 6.91
CA ASN A 86 28.56 -12.29 5.60
C ASN A 86 28.10 -13.48 4.74
N TYR A 87 28.86 -14.57 4.72
CA TYR A 87 28.48 -15.78 4.00
C TYR A 87 27.25 -16.46 4.64
N PHE A 88 27.19 -16.51 5.97
CA PHE A 88 26.07 -17.10 6.70
C PHE A 88 24.77 -16.31 6.53
N ILE A 89 24.80 -14.98 6.66
CA ILE A 89 23.64 -14.10 6.49
C ILE A 89 23.10 -14.21 5.05
N ASN A 90 23.98 -14.24 4.05
CA ASN A 90 23.57 -14.42 2.66
C ASN A 90 22.94 -15.78 2.37
N PHE A 91 23.34 -16.81 3.12
CA PHE A 91 22.74 -18.15 3.07
C PHE A 91 21.37 -18.17 3.76
N ILE A 92 21.29 -17.69 4.99
CA ILE A 92 20.12 -17.87 5.86
C ILE A 92 18.88 -17.09 5.40
N TYR A 93 19.05 -16.00 4.63
CA TYR A 93 17.93 -15.31 4.00
C TYR A 93 17.27 -16.09 2.85
N LYS A 94 17.93 -17.12 2.33
CA LYS A 94 17.44 -17.96 1.22
C LYS A 94 16.94 -19.33 1.68
N GLU A 95 17.31 -19.74 2.89
CA GLU A 95 17.01 -21.05 3.45
C GLU A 95 15.59 -21.11 4.04
N LYS A 96 14.90 -22.24 3.83
CA LYS A 96 13.56 -22.47 4.39
C LYS A 96 13.64 -23.01 5.81
N ASP A 97 14.50 -24.01 6.05
CA ASP A 97 14.67 -24.65 7.36
C ASP A 97 15.72 -23.93 8.21
N LYS A 98 15.49 -22.64 8.43
CA LYS A 98 16.47 -21.70 9.00
C LYS A 98 17.01 -22.11 10.37
N TYR A 99 16.15 -22.64 11.24
CA TYR A 99 16.51 -22.87 12.64
C TYR A 99 17.68 -23.85 12.79
N GLN A 100 17.68 -24.97 12.07
CA GLN A 100 18.74 -25.99 12.19
C GLN A 100 20.12 -25.44 11.82
N TYR A 101 20.16 -24.56 10.81
CA TYR A 101 21.40 -23.92 10.39
C TYR A 101 21.84 -22.80 11.34
N MET A 102 20.90 -22.05 11.93
CA MET A 102 21.20 -21.08 12.99
C MET A 102 21.79 -21.75 14.23
N GLU A 103 21.22 -22.88 14.66
CA GLU A 103 21.74 -23.64 15.80
C GLU A 103 23.15 -24.17 15.53
N LYS A 104 23.37 -24.75 14.33
CA LYS A 104 24.67 -25.28 13.93
C LYS A 104 25.73 -24.18 13.77
N TYR A 105 25.35 -23.04 13.21
CA TYR A 105 26.24 -21.89 13.09
C TYR A 105 26.55 -21.29 14.46
N ALA A 106 25.56 -21.14 15.35
CA ALA A 106 25.75 -20.62 16.69
C ALA A 106 26.80 -21.41 17.49
N LYS A 107 26.75 -22.75 17.44
CA LYS A 107 27.75 -23.61 18.10
C LYS A 107 29.16 -23.35 17.56
N SER A 108 29.30 -23.32 16.24
CA SER A 108 30.60 -23.08 15.58
C SER A 108 31.11 -21.65 15.82
N PHE A 109 30.20 -20.68 15.90
CA PHE A 109 30.48 -19.28 16.17
C PHE A 109 31.02 -19.10 17.59
N VAL A 110 30.34 -19.66 18.59
CA VAL A 110 30.80 -19.65 19.99
C VAL A 110 32.17 -20.32 20.13
N ASP A 111 32.41 -21.43 19.44
CA ASP A 111 33.71 -22.09 19.43
C ASP A 111 34.80 -21.23 18.79
N ALA A 112 34.50 -20.52 17.69
CA ALA A 112 35.44 -19.58 17.09
C ALA A 112 35.77 -18.39 18.03
N LEU A 113 34.79 -17.90 18.79
CA LEU A 113 35.00 -16.85 19.79
C LEU A 113 35.96 -17.29 20.91
N LYS A 114 36.05 -18.59 21.24
CA LYS A 114 37.01 -19.08 22.25
C LYS A 114 38.46 -18.80 21.85
N ASN A 115 38.76 -18.81 20.53
CA ASN A 115 40.10 -18.61 19.98
C ASN A 115 40.52 -17.12 19.90
N ILE A 116 39.58 -16.19 20.10
CA ILE A 116 39.91 -14.76 20.23
C ILE A 116 40.49 -14.51 21.63
N SER A 117 41.55 -13.73 21.76
CA SER A 117 42.12 -13.41 23.08
C SER A 117 41.41 -12.23 23.75
N ASP A 118 40.92 -11.27 22.96
CA ASP A 118 40.28 -10.05 23.42
C ASP A 118 38.81 -10.30 23.77
N ILE A 119 38.45 -10.18 25.05
CA ILE A 119 37.10 -10.44 25.55
C ILE A 119 36.11 -9.37 25.07
N SER A 120 36.52 -8.11 24.94
CA SER A 120 35.65 -7.04 24.43
C SER A 120 35.26 -7.30 22.98
N VAL A 121 36.20 -7.82 22.17
CA VAL A 121 35.92 -8.23 20.79
C VAL A 121 34.96 -9.43 20.76
N LYS A 122 35.06 -10.39 21.71
CA LYS A 122 34.10 -11.51 21.81
C LYS A 122 32.69 -11.02 22.10
N ILE A 123 32.55 -10.08 23.03
CA ILE A 123 31.26 -9.50 23.42
C ILE A 123 30.62 -8.79 22.24
N ASN A 124 31.37 -7.97 21.51
CA ASN A 124 30.85 -7.28 20.33
C ASN A 124 30.33 -8.28 19.28
N PHE A 125 31.14 -9.28 18.93
CA PHE A 125 30.71 -10.29 17.97
C PHE A 125 29.52 -11.12 18.44
N LEU A 126 29.46 -11.47 19.72
CA LEU A 126 28.35 -12.23 20.29
C LEU A 126 27.06 -11.40 20.37
N ASN A 127 27.15 -10.13 20.76
CA ASN A 127 26.03 -9.17 20.74
C ASN A 127 25.48 -8.96 19.34
N ASP A 128 26.35 -8.78 18.34
CA ASP A 128 25.94 -8.62 16.95
C ASP A 128 25.20 -9.87 16.45
N TYR A 129 25.68 -11.07 16.82
CA TYR A 129 25.04 -12.32 16.45
C TYR A 129 23.70 -12.55 17.16
N ILE A 130 23.60 -12.22 18.45
CA ILE A 130 22.33 -12.27 19.21
C ILE A 130 21.31 -11.31 18.60
N SER A 131 21.72 -10.08 18.29
CA SER A 131 20.87 -9.08 17.62
C SER A 131 20.40 -9.57 16.25
N PHE A 132 21.28 -10.24 15.51
CA PHE A 132 20.91 -10.92 14.27
C PHE A 132 19.84 -11.99 14.53
N LEU A 133 19.98 -12.88 15.53
CA LEU A 133 18.96 -13.90 15.84
C LEU A 133 17.60 -13.29 16.21
N TYR A 134 17.58 -12.20 16.97
CA TYR A 134 16.33 -11.46 17.25
C TYR A 134 15.64 -10.97 15.96
N SER A 135 16.41 -10.55 14.96
CA SER A 135 15.83 -10.13 13.66
C SER A 135 15.17 -11.27 12.88
N GLN A 136 15.39 -12.53 13.26
CA GLN A 136 14.89 -13.70 12.54
C GLN A 136 13.54 -14.20 13.03
N TYR A 137 13.03 -13.75 14.18
CA TYR A 137 11.70 -14.11 14.71
C TYR A 137 10.57 -14.02 13.67
N PRO A 138 10.47 -12.96 12.84
CA PRO A 138 9.40 -12.86 11.84
C PRO A 138 9.53 -13.84 10.67
N THR A 139 10.68 -14.51 10.55
CA THR A 139 11.03 -15.34 9.38
C THR A 139 11.24 -16.82 9.74
N ILE A 140 11.11 -17.18 11.02
CA ILE A 140 11.15 -18.56 11.51
C ILE A 140 9.72 -19.10 11.61
N GLU A 141 9.55 -20.38 11.26
CA GLU A 141 8.27 -21.07 11.40
C GLU A 141 7.82 -21.16 12.87
N SER A 142 6.51 -21.04 13.11
CA SER A 142 5.95 -20.92 14.47
C SER A 142 6.35 -22.04 15.42
N GLU A 143 6.56 -23.26 14.90
CA GLU A 143 7.00 -24.42 15.69
C GLU A 143 8.44 -24.33 16.21
N ASN A 144 9.27 -23.44 15.64
CA ASN A 144 10.67 -23.25 16.00
C ASN A 144 10.93 -21.96 16.79
N ILE A 145 9.90 -21.17 17.11
CA ILE A 145 10.02 -19.92 17.87
C ILE A 145 10.54 -20.17 19.29
N ASP A 146 10.01 -21.20 19.97
CA ASP A 146 10.47 -21.57 21.32
C ASP A 146 11.93 -22.04 21.29
N ASN A 147 12.32 -22.77 20.24
CA ASN A 147 13.68 -23.24 20.06
C ASN A 147 14.65 -22.08 19.78
N LEU A 148 14.26 -21.11 18.95
CA LEU A 148 15.04 -19.89 18.73
C LEU A 148 15.20 -19.09 20.04
N SER A 149 14.14 -18.99 20.84
CA SER A 149 14.17 -18.28 22.12
C SER A 149 15.13 -18.94 23.11
N ASN A 150 15.14 -20.28 23.16
CA ASN A 150 16.10 -21.04 23.98
C ASN A 150 17.54 -20.83 23.51
N LEU A 151 17.78 -20.85 22.19
CA LEU A 151 19.12 -20.61 21.63
C LEU A 151 19.64 -19.20 21.96
N ILE A 152 18.79 -18.18 21.83
CA ILE A 152 19.13 -16.80 22.21
C ILE A 152 19.48 -16.74 23.69
N PHE A 153 18.66 -17.33 24.55
CA PHE A 153 18.91 -17.38 26.00
C PHE A 153 20.25 -18.07 26.34
N GLU A 154 20.60 -19.17 25.67
CA GLU A 154 21.90 -19.82 25.85
C GLU A 154 23.08 -18.90 25.49
N LEU A 155 22.97 -18.16 24.38
CA LEU A 155 24.00 -17.23 23.93
C LEU A 155 24.11 -16.00 24.83
N GLU A 156 22.99 -15.49 25.34
CA GLU A 156 22.97 -14.41 26.34
C GLU A 156 23.66 -14.83 27.64
N ASN A 157 23.50 -16.07 28.09
CA ASN A 157 24.22 -16.57 29.26
C ASN A 157 25.75 -16.63 29.01
N ILE A 158 26.18 -16.99 27.79
CA ILE A 158 27.59 -16.95 27.41
C ILE A 158 28.11 -15.51 27.35
N LEU A 159 27.31 -14.58 26.85
CA LEU A 159 27.62 -13.16 26.82
C LEU A 159 27.79 -12.61 28.24
N ILE A 160 26.90 -12.97 29.17
CA ILE A 160 27.00 -12.63 30.59
C ILE A 160 28.30 -13.19 31.18
N ASP A 161 28.66 -14.44 30.90
CA ASP A 161 29.94 -15.02 31.34
C ASP A 161 31.16 -14.26 30.79
N TYR A 162 31.12 -13.79 29.54
CA TYR A 162 32.18 -12.95 28.99
C TYR A 162 32.22 -11.55 29.62
N ASN A 163 31.07 -10.92 29.88
CA ASN A 163 30.99 -9.64 30.56
C ASN A 163 31.56 -9.75 31.99
N ASN A 164 31.21 -10.80 32.73
CA ASN A 164 31.76 -11.08 34.06
C ASN A 164 33.29 -11.29 34.03
N LYS A 165 33.83 -11.86 32.94
CA LYS A 165 35.29 -12.02 32.74
C LYS A 165 36.01 -10.71 32.39
N ILE A 166 35.31 -9.72 31.85
CA ILE A 166 35.84 -8.34 31.75
C ILE A 166 35.86 -7.70 33.14
N GLU A 167 34.84 -7.94 33.96
CA GLU A 167 34.77 -7.44 35.34
C GLU A 167 35.88 -8.03 36.22
N GLU A 168 36.32 -9.27 35.98
CA GLU A 168 37.49 -9.87 36.66
C GLU A 168 38.87 -9.29 36.25
N TYR A 169 38.96 -8.44 35.21
CA TYR A 169 40.22 -7.81 34.77
C TYR A 169 40.34 -6.31 35.11
N ASN A 170 39.32 -5.70 35.73
CA ASN A 170 39.32 -4.29 36.13
C ASN A 170 39.29 -4.03 37.65
N PHE A 171 39.46 -5.06 38.48
CA PHE A 171 39.71 -4.85 39.91
C PHE A 171 41.19 -4.49 40.16
N GLN A 172 41.52 -3.22 40.05
CA GLN A 172 42.55 -2.63 40.91
C GLN A 172 41.89 -2.27 42.24
N GLU A 173 42.48 -2.75 43.34
CA GLU A 173 42.17 -2.39 44.72
C GLU A 173 41.75 -0.92 44.84
N SER A 174 40.45 -0.65 45.01
CA SER A 174 39.97 0.62 45.51
C SER A 174 39.54 0.44 46.96
N GLU A 175 40.01 1.37 47.77
CA GLU A 175 39.71 1.55 49.19
C GLU A 175 38.25 1.24 49.51
N THR A 176 38.00 0.61 50.66
CA THR A 176 36.66 0.35 51.20
C THR A 176 35.88 1.65 51.35
N ILE A 177 35.10 2.00 50.33
CA ILE A 177 34.08 3.03 50.37
C ILE A 177 32.94 2.50 51.23
N SER A 178 32.44 3.30 52.17
CA SER A 178 31.32 2.88 53.02
C SER A 178 30.00 2.83 52.24
N ASN A 179 29.07 1.94 52.62
CA ASN A 179 27.72 1.87 52.04
C ASN A 179 26.98 3.22 52.00
N ASN A 180 27.27 4.14 52.93
CA ASN A 180 26.70 5.49 52.92
C ASN A 180 27.23 6.35 51.77
N GLN A 181 28.52 6.25 51.45
CA GLN A 181 29.11 6.98 50.32
C GLN A 181 28.63 6.42 48.98
N ILE A 182 28.48 5.09 48.87
CA ILE A 182 27.88 4.44 47.70
C ILE A 182 26.44 4.92 47.51
N LYS A 183 25.64 4.95 48.58
CA LYS A 183 24.27 5.44 48.57
C LYS A 183 24.17 6.89 48.10
N ASP A 184 24.98 7.79 48.65
CA ASP A 184 24.97 9.20 48.27
C ASP A 184 25.38 9.39 46.81
N TYR A 185 26.36 8.62 46.34
CA TYR A 185 26.81 8.64 44.95
C TYR A 185 25.73 8.17 43.98
N ILE A 186 25.08 7.03 44.25
CA ILE A 186 23.97 6.53 43.44
C ILE A 186 22.83 7.55 43.41
N ASN A 187 22.40 8.10 44.56
CA ASN A 187 21.32 9.08 44.60
C ASN A 187 21.63 10.34 43.77
N ASN A 188 22.88 10.82 43.76
CA ASN A 188 23.28 11.93 42.88
C ASN A 188 23.11 11.57 41.39
N ILE A 189 23.54 10.37 40.96
CA ILE A 189 23.37 9.93 39.56
C ILE A 189 21.88 9.88 39.18
N LEU A 190 21.03 9.41 40.10
CA LEU A 190 19.59 9.30 39.87
C LEU A 190 18.89 10.66 39.75
N GLU A 191 19.44 11.71 40.38
CA GLU A 191 18.92 13.09 40.33
C GLU A 191 19.38 13.88 39.10
N GLU A 192 20.48 13.47 38.47
CA GLU A 192 20.99 14.14 37.27
C GLU A 192 20.10 13.89 36.03
N PRO A 193 19.86 14.90 35.18
CA PRO A 193 19.11 14.71 33.94
C PRO A 193 19.88 13.82 32.96
N VAL A 194 19.21 12.87 32.30
CA VAL A 194 19.78 12.01 31.26
C VAL A 194 19.36 12.56 29.89
N ASN A 195 20.32 12.89 29.04
CA ASN A 195 20.06 13.61 27.79
C ASN A 195 20.07 12.71 26.55
N ASN A 196 20.68 11.52 26.62
CA ASN A 196 20.76 10.57 25.51
C ASN A 196 20.99 9.12 25.98
N PHE A 197 20.85 8.16 25.07
CA PHE A 197 20.93 6.73 25.38
C PHE A 197 22.32 6.29 25.83
N THR A 198 23.40 6.91 25.31
CA THR A 198 24.77 6.60 25.74
C THR A 198 24.98 7.00 27.19
N GLU A 199 24.57 8.22 27.56
CA GLU A 199 24.62 8.71 28.92
C GLU A 199 23.77 7.86 29.88
N TYR A 200 22.61 7.37 29.43
CA TYR A 200 21.82 6.39 30.17
C TYR A 200 22.61 5.09 30.44
N GLN A 201 23.21 4.49 29.41
CA GLN A 201 23.97 3.24 29.53
C GLN A 201 25.20 3.40 30.43
N ASP A 202 25.94 4.50 30.30
CA ASP A 202 27.13 4.80 31.12
C ASP A 202 26.76 4.92 32.61
N ARG A 203 25.67 5.64 32.90
CA ARG A 203 25.16 5.78 34.27
C ARG A 203 24.64 4.48 34.84
N ARG A 204 23.91 3.69 34.03
CA ARG A 204 23.42 2.36 34.41
C ARG A 204 24.57 1.42 34.77
N ASN A 205 25.60 1.37 33.93
CA ASN A 205 26.79 0.57 34.18
C ASN A 205 27.51 1.03 35.44
N THR A 206 27.62 2.35 35.65
CA THR A 206 28.21 2.92 36.87
C THR A 206 27.43 2.51 38.12
N ILE A 207 26.09 2.59 38.10
CA ILE A 207 25.24 2.17 39.21
C ILE A 207 25.43 0.66 39.49
N ASN A 208 25.40 -0.18 38.45
CA ASN A 208 25.55 -1.63 38.59
C ASN A 208 26.90 -2.01 39.20
N ASN A 209 27.99 -1.35 38.79
CA ASN A 209 29.32 -1.58 39.37
C ASN A 209 29.35 -1.38 40.90
N TYR A 210 28.59 -0.42 41.43
CA TYR A 210 28.52 -0.17 42.87
C TYR A 210 27.50 -1.06 43.62
N LEU A 211 26.48 -1.59 42.92
CA LEU A 211 25.49 -2.48 43.52
C LEU A 211 26.00 -3.91 43.72
N TYR A 212 27.03 -4.34 42.96
CA TYR A 212 27.60 -5.69 43.01
C TYR A 212 28.34 -6.04 44.32
N GLU A 213 28.65 -5.07 45.19
CA GLU A 213 29.41 -5.28 46.45
C GLU A 213 28.55 -5.63 47.69
N GLY A 214 27.36 -6.23 47.50
CA GLY A 214 26.49 -6.60 48.64
C GLY A 214 25.77 -5.39 49.26
N PHE A 215 25.39 -4.42 48.43
CA PHE A 215 24.61 -3.25 48.84
C PHE A 215 23.19 -3.64 49.28
N THR A 216 22.76 -3.22 50.47
CA THR A 216 21.49 -3.68 51.09
C THR A 216 20.46 -2.57 51.34
N ASP A 217 20.67 -1.35 50.86
CA ASP A 217 19.71 -0.25 51.07
C ASP A 217 18.50 -0.39 50.12
N GLU A 218 17.43 -1.01 50.60
CA GLU A 218 16.21 -1.29 49.84
C GLU A 218 15.58 -0.04 49.20
N ILE A 219 15.64 1.11 49.88
CA ILE A 219 15.09 2.38 49.35
C ILE A 219 15.87 2.82 48.10
N THR A 220 17.19 2.74 48.15
CA THR A 220 18.04 3.13 47.02
C THR A 220 17.92 2.12 45.88
N LEU A 221 17.84 0.82 46.17
CA LEU A 221 17.54 -0.22 45.17
C LEU A 221 16.19 0.01 44.49
N GLU A 222 15.15 0.37 45.24
CA GLU A 222 13.84 0.69 44.67
C GLU A 222 13.90 1.92 43.76
N LYS A 223 14.64 2.97 44.16
CA LYS A 223 14.85 4.15 43.31
C LYS A 223 15.63 3.82 42.02
N VAL A 224 16.64 2.95 42.09
CA VAL A 224 17.39 2.48 40.90
C VAL A 224 16.45 1.75 39.96
N ASN A 225 15.66 0.79 40.46
CA ASN A 225 14.69 0.04 39.64
C ASN A 225 13.67 0.98 38.97
N GLN A 226 13.13 1.96 39.71
CA GLN A 226 12.21 2.96 39.17
C GLN A 226 12.87 3.85 38.10
N TRP A 227 14.14 4.21 38.29
CA TRP A 227 14.91 5.00 37.33
C TRP A 227 15.22 4.20 36.06
N GLU A 228 15.65 2.94 36.19
CA GLU A 228 15.90 2.05 35.05
C GLU A 228 14.62 1.81 34.23
N GLU A 229 13.50 1.50 34.89
CA GLU A 229 12.20 1.28 34.24
C GLU A 229 11.78 2.52 33.44
N LYS A 230 11.88 3.73 34.04
CA LYS A 230 11.56 5.00 33.38
C LYS A 230 12.38 5.21 32.10
N TRP A 231 13.71 5.06 32.17
CA TRP A 231 14.57 5.37 31.03
C TRP A 231 14.55 4.28 29.95
N ASN A 232 14.40 3.01 30.32
CA ASN A 232 14.18 1.93 29.36
C ASN A 232 12.91 2.16 28.54
N ASN A 233 11.80 2.51 29.20
CA ASN A 233 10.56 2.85 28.51
C ASN A 233 10.75 4.04 27.58
N TYR A 234 11.38 5.12 28.07
CA TYR A 234 11.63 6.33 27.29
C TYR A 234 12.43 6.05 26.01
N PHE A 235 13.57 5.36 26.09
CA PHE A 235 14.42 5.12 24.92
C PHE A 235 13.82 4.10 23.93
N SER A 236 13.06 3.12 24.41
CA SER A 236 12.27 2.23 23.55
C SER A 236 11.21 3.02 22.76
N ILE A 237 10.45 3.87 23.44
CA ILE A 237 9.44 4.75 22.81
C ILE A 237 10.11 5.70 21.81
N PHE A 238 11.25 6.29 22.18
CA PHE A 238 11.99 7.20 21.32
C PHE A 238 12.45 6.52 20.03
N ASP A 239 12.99 5.30 20.11
CA ASP A 239 13.44 4.56 18.93
C ASP A 239 12.26 4.21 18.01
N LEU A 240 11.13 3.76 18.55
CA LEU A 240 9.91 3.51 17.78
C LEU A 240 9.40 4.79 17.07
N ILE A 241 9.47 5.94 17.73
CA ILE A 241 9.12 7.24 17.13
C ILE A 241 10.07 7.57 15.97
N GLU A 242 11.38 7.43 16.15
CA GLU A 242 12.36 7.73 15.10
C GLU A 242 12.25 6.78 13.90
N GLN A 243 12.00 5.48 14.14
CA GLN A 243 11.69 4.53 13.09
C GLN A 243 10.41 4.93 12.33
N SER A 244 9.36 5.34 13.04
CA SER A 244 8.11 5.75 12.42
C SER A 244 8.25 7.02 11.59
N LYS A 245 9.02 8.01 12.07
CA LYS A 245 9.36 9.21 11.30
C LYS A 245 10.11 8.88 10.02
N LYS A 246 11.08 7.94 10.05
CA LYS A 246 11.79 7.49 8.83
C LYS A 246 10.84 6.87 7.81
N TYR A 247 9.85 6.09 8.26
CA TYR A 247 8.82 5.55 7.37
C TYR A 247 7.93 6.65 6.80
N LEU A 248 7.55 7.66 7.59
CA LEU A 248 6.79 8.82 7.09
C LEU A 248 7.58 9.66 6.09
N GLU A 249 8.89 9.87 6.30
CA GLU A 249 9.76 10.55 5.34
C GLU A 249 9.89 9.77 4.04
N ALA A 250 10.05 8.45 4.12
CA ALA A 250 10.08 7.58 2.96
C ALA A 250 8.74 7.62 2.20
N TYR A 251 7.62 7.60 2.94
CA TYR A 251 6.26 7.77 2.41
C TYR A 251 6.10 9.10 1.65
N TYR A 252 6.62 10.19 2.21
CA TYR A 252 6.46 11.53 1.64
C TYR A 252 7.33 11.76 0.39
N ASN A 253 8.51 11.14 0.32
CA ASN A 253 9.52 11.44 -0.70
C ASN A 253 9.52 10.53 -1.95
N GLN A 254 8.91 9.35 -1.92
CA GLN A 254 8.90 8.44 -3.10
C GLN A 254 7.62 8.57 -3.93
N LYS A 255 7.78 8.50 -5.26
CA LYS A 255 6.74 8.85 -6.26
C LYS A 255 5.72 7.74 -6.58
N GLU A 256 5.94 6.48 -6.20
CA GLU A 256 5.02 5.35 -6.53
C GLU A 256 4.94 4.29 -5.41
N ASN A 257 3.73 3.77 -5.13
CA ASN A 257 3.41 2.61 -4.27
C ASN A 257 4.02 2.60 -2.84
N ASN A 258 3.70 3.63 -2.08
CA ASN A 258 4.26 3.88 -0.75
C ASN A 258 3.35 3.47 0.43
N GLU A 259 2.22 2.81 0.17
CA GLU A 259 1.27 2.42 1.21
C GLU A 259 1.90 1.54 2.29
N ILE A 260 2.88 0.70 1.94
CA ILE A 260 3.60 -0.15 2.90
C ILE A 260 4.31 0.68 3.98
N TYR A 261 4.97 1.80 3.63
CA TYR A 261 5.61 2.63 4.64
C TYR A 261 4.60 3.36 5.51
N LEU A 262 3.47 3.79 4.94
CA LEU A 262 2.40 4.37 5.71
C LEU A 262 1.78 3.35 6.67
N THR A 263 1.54 2.11 6.22
CA THR A 263 1.07 1.00 7.06
C THR A 263 2.03 0.75 8.21
N LYS A 264 3.35 0.66 7.95
CA LYS A 264 4.37 0.49 9.00
C LYS A 264 4.42 1.67 9.98
N ALA A 265 4.33 2.89 9.49
CA ALA A 265 4.27 4.08 10.36
C ALA A 265 3.01 4.07 11.24
N ASN A 266 1.87 3.63 10.68
CA ASN A 266 0.62 3.48 11.41
C ASN A 266 0.66 2.34 12.44
N GLU A 267 1.28 1.21 12.13
CA GLU A 267 1.51 0.12 13.08
C GLU A 267 2.31 0.63 14.28
N LEU A 268 3.42 1.34 14.03
CA LEU A 268 4.23 1.95 15.09
C LEU A 268 3.44 3.01 15.88
N LYS A 269 2.62 3.84 15.21
CA LYS A 269 1.72 4.79 15.87
C LYS A 269 0.76 4.06 16.83
N LEU A 270 0.12 2.98 16.37
CA LEU A 270 -0.83 2.21 17.20
C LEU A 270 -0.12 1.52 18.37
N THR A 271 1.09 1.00 18.15
CA THR A 271 1.94 0.46 19.21
C THR A 271 2.28 1.53 20.25
N LEU A 272 2.71 2.73 19.83
CA LEU A 272 2.97 3.86 20.72
C LEU A 272 1.73 4.28 21.53
N ILE A 273 0.56 4.33 20.89
CA ILE A 273 -0.71 4.62 21.59
C ILE A 273 -1.04 3.52 22.61
N SER A 274 -0.75 2.25 22.29
CA SER A 274 -0.98 1.13 23.21
C SER A 274 -0.10 1.17 24.45
N TYR A 275 1.05 1.86 24.40
CA TYR A 275 1.88 2.10 25.57
C TYR A 275 1.28 3.16 26.51
N LEU A 276 0.51 4.14 26.02
CA LEU A 276 0.00 5.25 26.85
C LEU A 276 -0.71 4.80 28.15
N PRO A 277 -1.58 3.77 28.16
CA PRO A 277 -2.23 3.29 29.39
C PRO A 277 -1.29 2.54 30.34
N LEU A 278 -0.14 2.08 29.85
CA LEU A 278 0.86 1.32 30.61
C LEU A 278 1.88 2.24 31.30
N LEU A 279 2.01 3.49 30.84
CA LEU A 279 2.93 4.46 31.43
C LEU A 279 2.40 4.95 32.78
N LYS A 280 3.28 4.98 33.78
CA LYS A 280 2.96 5.55 35.09
C LYS A 280 2.74 7.05 34.98
N ALA A 281 1.92 7.63 35.87
CA ALA A 281 1.57 9.05 35.85
C ALA A 281 2.79 10.01 35.94
N ASN A 282 3.94 9.53 36.39
CA ASN A 282 5.20 10.26 36.48
C ASN A 282 6.08 10.18 35.22
N GLU A 283 5.70 9.40 34.20
CA GLU A 283 6.41 9.30 32.91
C GLU A 283 5.97 10.39 31.92
N THR A 284 5.99 11.65 32.36
CA THR A 284 5.47 12.78 31.58
C THR A 284 6.20 13.00 30.25
N GLU A 285 7.50 12.69 30.19
CA GLU A 285 8.29 12.87 28.97
C GLU A 285 7.91 11.84 27.89
N SER A 286 7.75 10.56 28.27
CA SER A 286 7.30 9.47 27.39
C SER A 286 5.92 9.76 26.81
N ILE A 287 4.98 10.20 27.65
CA ILE A 287 3.62 10.58 27.23
C ILE A 287 3.67 11.75 26.24
N LYS A 288 4.49 12.77 26.53
CA LYS A 288 4.64 13.94 25.69
C LYS A 288 5.17 13.58 24.30
N ILE A 289 6.26 12.82 24.21
CA ILE A 289 6.84 12.45 22.90
C ILE A 289 5.90 11.59 22.05
N ILE A 290 5.11 10.70 22.69
CA ILE A 290 4.08 9.91 21.97
C ILE A 290 3.02 10.84 21.38
N ASN A 291 2.48 11.75 22.18
CA ASN A 291 1.43 12.67 21.70
C ASN A 291 1.94 13.62 20.60
N GLU A 292 3.15 14.17 20.77
CA GLU A 292 3.78 15.00 19.74
C GLU A 292 3.98 14.24 18.42
N PHE A 293 4.35 12.95 18.50
CA PHE A 293 4.47 12.10 17.31
C PHE A 293 3.10 11.81 16.66
N VAL A 294 2.07 11.51 17.44
CA VAL A 294 0.71 11.28 16.94
C VAL A 294 0.18 12.51 16.21
N ASP A 295 0.34 13.70 16.81
CA ASP A 295 -0.06 14.96 16.21
C ASP A 295 0.71 15.26 14.92
N TYR A 296 2.02 14.97 14.91
CA TYR A 296 2.87 15.08 13.72
C TYR A 296 2.38 14.15 12.58
N TYR A 297 2.11 12.89 12.89
CA TYR A 297 1.61 11.90 11.93
C TYR A 297 0.29 12.37 11.29
N ASP A 298 -0.68 12.79 12.12
CA ASP A 298 -2.00 13.20 11.64
C ASP A 298 -1.93 14.49 10.81
N THR A 299 -1.09 15.45 11.22
CA THR A 299 -0.85 16.70 10.48
C THR A 299 -0.21 16.43 9.11
N LEU A 300 0.76 15.52 9.05
CA LEU A 300 1.45 15.17 7.80
C LEU A 300 0.48 14.53 6.79
N LEU A 301 -0.41 13.65 7.26
CA LEU A 301 -1.42 13.03 6.41
C LEU A 301 -2.41 14.05 5.84
N ILE A 302 -2.93 14.94 6.68
CA ILE A 302 -3.84 16.01 6.24
C ILE A 302 -3.18 16.88 5.18
N LYS A 303 -1.91 17.26 5.38
CA LYS A 303 -1.15 18.03 4.40
C LYS A 303 -1.00 17.28 3.08
N LYS A 304 -0.83 15.94 3.11
CA LYS A 304 -0.72 15.15 1.89
C LYS A 304 -2.02 15.09 1.11
N GLU A 305 -3.14 14.95 1.81
CA GLU A 305 -4.48 15.00 1.21
C GLU A 305 -4.77 16.37 0.59
N GLU A 306 -4.30 17.44 1.23
CA GLU A 306 -4.34 18.81 0.68
C GLU A 306 -3.57 18.92 -0.63
N GLU A 307 -2.32 18.45 -0.67
CA GLU A 307 -1.49 18.47 -1.89
C GLU A 307 -2.16 17.71 -3.05
N ILE A 308 -2.76 16.56 -2.76
CA ILE A 308 -3.48 15.77 -3.78
C ILE A 308 -4.71 16.55 -4.25
N TYR A 309 -5.50 17.11 -3.33
CA TYR A 309 -6.69 17.88 -3.67
C TYR A 309 -6.35 19.08 -4.56
N GLU A 310 -5.35 19.88 -4.17
CA GLU A 310 -4.94 21.07 -4.92
C GLU A 310 -4.39 20.70 -6.29
N SER A 311 -3.66 19.58 -6.42
CA SER A 311 -3.21 19.07 -7.71
C SER A 311 -4.38 18.72 -8.64
N LEU A 312 -5.36 17.95 -8.15
CA LEU A 312 -6.53 17.56 -8.94
C LEU A 312 -7.42 18.78 -9.27
N LYS A 313 -7.52 19.74 -8.35
CA LYS A 313 -8.26 20.98 -8.57
C LYS A 313 -7.58 21.85 -9.64
N ALA A 314 -6.25 21.92 -9.64
CA ALA A 314 -5.49 22.62 -10.67
C ALA A 314 -5.70 21.98 -12.05
N GLU A 315 -5.64 20.65 -12.15
CA GLU A 315 -5.91 19.93 -13.39
C GLU A 315 -7.35 20.17 -13.89
N TYR A 316 -8.34 20.10 -12.99
CA TYR A 316 -9.72 20.48 -13.32
C TYR A 316 -9.80 21.89 -13.93
N ASN A 317 -9.15 22.87 -13.30
CA ASN A 317 -9.16 24.25 -13.78
C ASN A 317 -8.50 24.38 -15.16
N GLU A 318 -7.38 23.69 -15.39
CA GLU A 318 -6.68 23.69 -16.68
C GLU A 318 -7.59 23.13 -17.80
N ILE A 319 -8.29 22.03 -17.54
CA ILE A 319 -9.22 21.42 -18.50
C ILE A 319 -10.33 22.42 -18.87
N ILE A 320 -10.99 23.03 -17.88
CA ILE A 320 -12.13 23.93 -18.16
C ILE A 320 -11.74 25.27 -18.78
N GLU A 321 -10.47 25.70 -18.62
CA GLU A 321 -9.95 26.94 -19.20
C GLU A 321 -9.47 26.75 -20.65
N CYS A 322 -9.39 25.52 -21.17
CA CYS A 322 -8.98 25.27 -22.55
C CYS A 322 -10.04 25.74 -23.57
N THR A 323 -9.93 26.99 -24.00
CA THR A 323 -10.85 27.64 -24.95
C THR A 323 -10.79 27.12 -26.38
N ASN A 324 -9.70 26.46 -26.78
CA ASN A 324 -9.51 25.94 -28.15
C ASN A 324 -9.64 24.41 -28.24
N CYS A 325 -9.95 23.74 -27.14
CA CYS A 325 -10.13 22.29 -27.11
C CYS A 325 -11.52 21.92 -27.62
N LYS A 326 -11.63 20.76 -28.29
CA LYS A 326 -12.93 20.19 -28.63
C LYS A 326 -13.64 19.71 -27.36
N PHE A 327 -14.96 19.90 -27.28
CA PHE A 327 -15.72 19.45 -26.12
C PHE A 327 -15.63 17.94 -25.89
N SER A 328 -15.52 17.11 -26.94
CA SER A 328 -15.31 15.66 -26.81
C SER A 328 -14.02 15.33 -26.05
N VAL A 329 -12.92 15.99 -26.41
CA VAL A 329 -11.62 15.85 -25.71
C VAL A 329 -11.74 16.28 -24.25
N LEU A 330 -12.38 17.42 -23.99
CA LEU A 330 -12.58 17.91 -22.62
C LEU A 330 -13.44 16.95 -21.78
N ILE A 331 -14.45 16.31 -22.37
CA ILE A 331 -15.27 15.31 -21.68
C ILE A 331 -14.43 14.08 -21.32
N ASP A 332 -13.56 13.62 -22.21
CA ASP A 332 -12.68 12.48 -21.95
C ASP A 332 -11.66 12.79 -20.85
N GLU A 333 -11.03 13.97 -20.90
CA GLU A 333 -10.13 14.45 -19.85
C GLU A 333 -10.85 14.56 -18.49
N LEU A 334 -12.05 15.14 -18.46
CA LEU A 334 -12.86 15.21 -17.23
C LEU A 334 -13.29 13.82 -16.72
N ASN A 335 -13.57 12.86 -17.61
CA ASN A 335 -13.86 11.49 -17.20
C ASN A 335 -12.63 10.79 -16.61
N ASN A 336 -11.44 11.02 -17.18
CA ASN A 336 -10.19 10.51 -16.64
C ASN A 336 -9.90 11.11 -15.25
N LEU A 337 -10.04 12.43 -15.11
CA LEU A 337 -9.89 13.11 -13.83
C LEU A 337 -10.90 12.61 -12.80
N ARG A 338 -12.16 12.34 -13.21
CA ARG A 338 -13.16 11.73 -12.33
C ARG A 338 -12.73 10.35 -11.82
N ASN A 339 -12.16 9.52 -12.69
CA ASN A 339 -11.67 8.21 -12.31
C ASN A 339 -10.48 8.32 -11.36
N GLU A 340 -9.55 9.24 -11.62
CA GLU A 340 -8.43 9.51 -10.73
C GLU A 340 -8.90 9.98 -9.34
N LEU A 341 -9.83 10.94 -9.30
CA LEU A 341 -10.46 11.41 -8.07
C LEU A 341 -11.11 10.26 -7.30
N GLY A 342 -11.85 9.38 -7.99
CA GLY A 342 -12.45 8.19 -7.39
C GLY A 342 -11.42 7.22 -6.79
N ASN A 343 -10.30 7.00 -7.47
CA ASN A 343 -9.22 6.15 -6.96
C ASN A 343 -8.56 6.75 -5.71
N LYS A 344 -8.34 8.08 -5.70
CA LYS A 344 -7.75 8.78 -4.54
C LYS A 344 -8.71 8.86 -3.36
N TYR A 345 -10.01 9.02 -3.62
CA TYR A 345 -11.05 9.15 -2.60
C TYR A 345 -11.10 7.97 -1.63
N ILE A 346 -10.92 6.74 -2.14
CA ILE A 346 -10.99 5.50 -1.34
C ILE A 346 -9.94 5.49 -0.23
N ASN A 347 -8.81 6.16 -0.43
CA ASN A 347 -7.65 6.15 0.47
C ASN A 347 -7.58 7.39 1.39
N LEU A 348 -8.61 8.25 1.40
CA LEU A 348 -8.66 9.42 2.26
C LEU A 348 -9.00 9.05 3.70
N ASN A 349 -8.21 9.57 4.63
CA ASN A 349 -8.42 9.47 6.07
C ASN A 349 -9.24 10.63 6.62
N SER A 350 -9.08 11.87 6.10
CA SER A 350 -9.81 13.03 6.60
C SER A 350 -11.21 13.18 6.02
N GLU A 351 -12.20 13.29 6.90
CA GLU A 351 -13.59 13.57 6.52
C GLU A 351 -13.74 14.93 5.81
N ASN A 352 -12.97 15.93 6.22
CA ASN A 352 -13.00 17.24 5.57
C ASN A 352 -12.55 17.16 4.10
N TYR A 353 -11.52 16.36 3.80
CA TYR A 353 -11.05 16.19 2.43
C TYR A 353 -11.98 15.29 1.62
N LYS A 354 -12.65 14.31 2.23
CA LYS A 354 -13.72 13.55 1.55
C LYS A 354 -14.81 14.49 1.03
N ILE A 355 -15.28 15.43 1.85
CA ILE A 355 -16.27 16.43 1.42
C ILE A 355 -15.76 17.25 0.23
N LYS A 356 -14.53 17.77 0.30
CA LYS A 356 -13.92 18.54 -0.80
C LYS A 356 -13.82 17.73 -2.10
N PHE A 357 -13.44 16.45 -2.02
CA PHE A 357 -13.39 15.56 -3.19
C PHE A 357 -14.78 15.29 -3.76
N GLU A 358 -15.80 15.06 -2.91
CA GLU A 358 -17.18 14.91 -3.37
C GLU A 358 -17.70 16.16 -4.07
N GLU A 359 -17.37 17.36 -3.56
CA GLU A 359 -17.71 18.63 -4.19
C GLU A 359 -17.04 18.78 -5.56
N LEU A 360 -15.73 18.50 -5.67
CA LEU A 360 -15.02 18.52 -6.95
C LEU A 360 -15.59 17.51 -7.94
N ASN A 361 -15.94 16.30 -7.50
CA ASN A 361 -16.61 15.32 -8.37
C ASN A 361 -17.98 15.82 -8.87
N LYS A 362 -18.76 16.51 -8.02
CA LYS A 362 -20.03 17.13 -8.44
C LYS A 362 -19.78 18.21 -9.49
N GLU A 363 -18.77 19.06 -9.31
CA GLU A 363 -18.38 20.08 -10.29
C GLU A 363 -17.98 19.47 -11.64
N ILE A 364 -17.14 18.43 -11.63
CA ILE A 364 -16.73 17.69 -12.83
C ILE A 364 -17.95 17.13 -13.56
N ASN A 365 -18.88 16.47 -12.85
CA ASN A 365 -20.08 15.91 -13.47
C ASN A 365 -20.99 16.99 -14.07
N TYR A 366 -21.10 18.15 -13.40
CA TYR A 366 -21.84 19.29 -13.95
C TYR A 366 -21.21 19.78 -15.26
N LYS A 367 -19.88 19.90 -15.30
CA LYS A 367 -19.15 20.33 -16.51
C LYS A 367 -19.24 19.35 -17.65
N ILE A 368 -19.14 18.04 -17.39
CA ILE A 368 -19.38 17.01 -18.40
C ILE A 368 -20.78 17.17 -19.00
N GLN A 369 -21.82 17.33 -18.18
CA GLN A 369 -23.20 17.51 -18.66
C GLN A 369 -23.37 18.81 -19.48
N GLU A 370 -22.71 19.89 -19.07
CA GLU A 370 -22.70 21.17 -19.78
C GLU A 370 -22.09 21.04 -21.19
N PHE A 371 -20.92 20.39 -21.29
CA PHE A 371 -20.24 20.15 -22.57
C PHE A 371 -21.02 19.18 -23.46
N GLN A 372 -21.53 18.09 -22.91
CA GLN A 372 -22.41 17.17 -23.64
C GLN A 372 -23.63 17.89 -24.20
N LYS A 373 -24.30 18.71 -23.39
CA LYS A 373 -25.46 19.49 -23.84
C LYS A 373 -25.09 20.45 -24.98
N SER A 374 -23.89 21.05 -24.92
CA SER A 374 -23.39 21.94 -25.97
C SER A 374 -23.14 21.20 -27.28
N LEU A 375 -22.48 20.04 -27.23
CA LEU A 375 -22.31 19.14 -28.38
C LEU A 375 -23.65 18.72 -28.98
N TYR A 376 -24.58 18.25 -28.16
CA TYR A 376 -25.92 17.87 -28.61
C TYR A 376 -26.67 19.01 -29.30
N ASN A 377 -26.54 20.24 -28.77
CA ASN A 377 -27.16 21.41 -29.38
C ASN A 377 -26.50 21.80 -30.71
N ALA A 378 -25.17 21.73 -30.81
CA ALA A 378 -24.45 21.97 -32.06
C ALA A 378 -24.87 20.96 -33.14
N TYR A 379 -25.01 19.68 -32.75
CA TYR A 379 -25.56 18.64 -33.62
C TYR A 379 -26.99 18.95 -34.07
N GLN A 380 -27.86 19.45 -33.18
CA GLN A 380 -29.22 19.84 -33.57
C GLN A 380 -29.20 20.96 -34.62
N ILE A 381 -28.33 21.98 -34.43
CA ILE A 381 -28.21 23.11 -35.35
C ILE A 381 -27.71 22.63 -36.72
N TYR A 382 -26.74 21.72 -36.73
CA TYR A 382 -26.27 21.07 -37.95
C TYR A 382 -27.38 20.33 -38.70
N ALA A 383 -28.11 19.45 -38.00
CA ALA A 383 -29.20 18.69 -38.60
C ALA A 383 -30.30 19.63 -39.12
N LEU A 384 -30.68 20.65 -38.35
CA LEU A 384 -31.65 21.66 -38.78
C LEU A 384 -31.19 22.41 -40.02
N LYS A 385 -29.91 22.77 -40.11
CA LYS A 385 -29.36 23.46 -41.30
C LYS A 385 -29.42 22.57 -42.54
N ASN A 386 -29.14 21.27 -42.42
CA ASN A 386 -29.29 20.32 -43.53
C ASN A 386 -30.75 20.20 -43.97
N LEU A 387 -31.68 20.12 -43.02
CA LEU A 387 -33.12 20.06 -43.29
C LEU A 387 -33.65 21.37 -43.89
N GLU A 388 -33.21 22.52 -43.40
CA GLU A 388 -33.54 23.84 -43.95
C GLU A 388 -33.04 23.95 -45.40
N ASN A 389 -31.81 23.53 -45.68
CA ASN A 389 -31.29 23.49 -47.05
C ASN A 389 -32.13 22.59 -47.96
N PHE A 390 -32.61 21.44 -47.48
CA PHE A 390 -33.53 20.60 -48.23
C PHE A 390 -34.83 21.33 -48.59
N PHE A 391 -35.47 22.00 -47.62
CA PHE A 391 -36.72 22.72 -47.88
C PHE A 391 -36.56 24.00 -48.71
N ASN A 392 -35.39 24.64 -48.66
CA ASN A 392 -35.09 25.87 -49.40
C ASN A 392 -34.58 25.62 -50.83
N THR A 393 -34.13 24.41 -51.15
CA THR A 393 -33.75 24.05 -52.52
C THR A 393 -35.00 23.66 -53.32
N ASP A 394 -34.96 23.75 -54.66
CA ASP A 394 -36.10 23.39 -55.57
C ASP A 394 -36.65 21.97 -55.34
N TYR A 395 -35.84 21.20 -54.61
CA TYR A 395 -36.13 19.99 -53.90
C TYR A 395 -37.44 20.02 -53.07
N GLY A 396 -37.93 21.18 -52.62
CA GLY A 396 -39.13 21.28 -51.81
C GLY A 396 -40.46 20.90 -52.50
N LEU A 397 -40.55 20.87 -53.84
CA LEU A 397 -41.85 20.84 -54.52
C LEU A 397 -42.02 19.89 -55.72
N ASN A 398 -40.98 19.47 -56.45
CA ASN A 398 -41.11 18.47 -57.53
C ASN A 398 -39.79 17.72 -57.79
N PHE A 399 -39.82 16.40 -57.65
CA PHE A 399 -38.68 15.53 -57.92
C PHE A 399 -39.03 14.34 -58.79
N GLU A 400 -38.05 13.93 -59.59
CA GLU A 400 -37.95 12.55 -60.09
C GLU A 400 -37.14 11.66 -59.12
N SER A 401 -37.18 10.34 -59.33
CA SER A 401 -36.59 9.36 -58.41
C SER A 401 -35.08 9.56 -58.18
N GLU A 402 -34.32 9.93 -59.21
CA GLU A 402 -32.87 10.14 -59.13
C GLU A 402 -32.54 11.34 -58.23
N GLU A 403 -33.24 12.46 -58.41
CA GLU A 403 -33.09 13.67 -57.59
C GLU A 403 -33.47 13.41 -56.13
N ALA A 404 -34.52 12.60 -55.90
CA ALA A 404 -34.92 12.20 -54.56
C ALA A 404 -33.83 11.36 -53.86
N ARG A 405 -33.09 10.54 -54.61
CA ARG A 405 -31.98 9.76 -54.07
C ARG A 405 -30.80 10.65 -53.68
N GLU A 406 -30.42 11.59 -54.54
CA GLU A 406 -29.38 12.58 -54.21
C GLU A 406 -29.76 13.42 -52.98
N ALA A 407 -31.03 13.80 -52.87
CA ALA A 407 -31.55 14.55 -51.72
C ALA A 407 -31.40 13.78 -50.41
N LEU A 408 -31.74 12.48 -50.43
CA LEU A 408 -31.62 11.60 -49.28
C LEU A 408 -30.17 11.48 -48.84
N GLU A 409 -29.27 11.21 -49.78
CA GLU A 409 -27.84 11.03 -49.50
C GLU A 409 -27.22 12.34 -48.95
N LYS A 410 -27.58 13.49 -49.54
CA LYS A 410 -27.01 14.80 -49.21
C LYS A 410 -27.53 15.42 -47.91
N TYR A 411 -28.82 15.31 -47.62
CA TYR A 411 -29.45 16.06 -46.52
C TYR A 411 -29.83 15.20 -45.32
N LEU A 412 -30.09 13.89 -45.53
CA LEU A 412 -30.52 12.99 -44.46
C LEU A 412 -29.50 11.89 -44.15
N GLY A 413 -28.64 11.57 -45.13
CA GLY A 413 -27.78 10.40 -45.11
C GLY A 413 -26.86 10.30 -43.89
N ASP A 414 -26.24 11.41 -43.51
CA ASP A 414 -25.29 11.43 -42.40
C ASP A 414 -25.89 11.85 -41.05
N ILE A 415 -27.20 12.10 -41.00
CA ILE A 415 -27.89 12.42 -39.74
C ILE A 415 -28.21 11.13 -38.98
N ASP A 416 -27.75 11.06 -37.73
CA ASP A 416 -28.14 10.05 -36.75
C ASP A 416 -29.41 10.51 -36.03
N THR A 417 -30.51 9.84 -36.33
CA THR A 417 -31.83 10.13 -35.74
C THR A 417 -31.88 9.86 -34.22
N ASN A 418 -30.97 9.06 -33.67
CA ASN A 418 -30.93 8.78 -32.23
C ASN A 418 -30.48 10.00 -31.41
N LEU A 419 -29.77 10.94 -32.04
CA LEU A 419 -29.28 12.15 -31.40
C LEU A 419 -30.26 13.33 -31.54
N LEU A 420 -31.35 13.17 -32.30
CA LEU A 420 -32.29 14.25 -32.56
C LEU A 420 -33.29 14.43 -31.42
N LYS A 421 -33.54 15.70 -31.07
CA LYS A 421 -34.69 16.07 -30.23
C LYS A 421 -35.98 15.86 -31.01
N GLN A 422 -37.08 15.66 -30.29
CA GLN A 422 -38.39 15.38 -30.87
C GLN A 422 -38.80 16.37 -31.98
N ASP A 423 -38.56 17.67 -31.78
CA ASP A 423 -38.94 18.70 -32.75
C ASP A 423 -38.11 18.59 -34.05
N VAL A 424 -36.80 18.36 -33.93
CA VAL A 424 -35.91 18.18 -35.09
C VAL A 424 -36.21 16.86 -35.80
N MET A 425 -36.50 15.81 -35.03
CA MET A 425 -36.92 14.51 -35.56
C MET A 425 -38.24 14.60 -36.35
N MET A 426 -39.17 15.46 -35.92
CA MET A 426 -40.41 15.70 -36.67
C MET A 426 -40.12 16.32 -38.04
N ILE A 427 -39.23 17.31 -38.10
CA ILE A 427 -38.81 17.96 -39.37
C ILE A 427 -38.05 16.96 -40.25
N TYR A 428 -37.16 16.16 -39.65
CA TYR A 428 -36.46 15.08 -40.35
C TYR A 428 -37.44 14.10 -40.98
N ASN A 429 -38.46 13.66 -40.24
CA ASN A 429 -39.47 12.74 -40.75
C ASN A 429 -40.30 13.36 -41.87
N GLU A 430 -40.60 14.65 -41.81
CA GLU A 430 -41.31 15.34 -42.90
C GLU A 430 -40.47 15.38 -44.19
N ALA A 431 -39.18 15.71 -44.08
CA ALA A 431 -38.25 15.67 -45.21
C ALA A 431 -38.11 14.24 -45.76
N PHE A 432 -37.95 13.25 -44.87
CA PHE A 432 -37.86 11.85 -45.23
C PHE A 432 -39.10 11.37 -45.99
N LEU A 433 -40.32 11.67 -45.52
CA LEU A 433 -41.56 11.27 -46.19
C LEU A 433 -41.67 11.88 -47.59
N LYS A 434 -41.36 13.17 -47.73
CA LYS A 434 -41.38 13.86 -49.03
C LYS A 434 -40.44 13.22 -50.05
N ILE A 435 -39.27 12.77 -49.61
CA ILE A 435 -38.31 12.03 -50.45
C ILE A 435 -38.81 10.61 -50.71
N TYR A 436 -39.21 9.90 -49.67
CA TYR A 436 -39.59 8.49 -49.73
C TYR A 436 -40.81 8.23 -50.62
N ASP A 437 -41.74 9.18 -50.69
CA ASP A 437 -42.93 9.10 -51.56
C ASP A 437 -42.60 9.12 -53.07
N LYS A 438 -41.39 9.53 -53.45
CA LYS A 438 -40.93 9.55 -54.85
C LYS A 438 -40.36 8.22 -55.33
N PHE A 439 -40.01 7.34 -54.40
CA PHE A 439 -39.40 6.05 -54.73
C PHE A 439 -40.43 4.95 -55.00
N ASN A 440 -40.12 4.08 -55.97
CA ASN A 440 -40.80 2.82 -56.16
C ASN A 440 -40.42 1.80 -55.06
N THR A 441 -41.05 0.63 -55.06
CA THR A 441 -40.85 -0.38 -54.00
C THR A 441 -39.40 -0.84 -53.85
N GLU A 442 -38.67 -1.04 -54.95
CA GLU A 442 -37.26 -1.49 -54.90
C GLU A 442 -36.33 -0.38 -54.42
N GLU A 443 -36.56 0.85 -54.89
CA GLU A 443 -35.82 2.04 -54.49
C GLU A 443 -36.02 2.36 -53.00
N LYS A 444 -37.24 2.19 -52.47
CA LYS A 444 -37.56 2.33 -51.05
C LYS A 444 -36.75 1.38 -50.15
N ILE A 445 -36.57 0.13 -50.60
CA ILE A 445 -35.74 -0.86 -49.90
C ILE A 445 -34.27 -0.41 -49.93
N SER A 446 -33.77 0.04 -51.09
CA SER A 446 -32.40 0.52 -51.23
C SER A 446 -32.13 1.77 -50.36
N ALA A 447 -33.05 2.73 -50.36
CA ALA A 447 -32.96 3.96 -49.58
C ALA A 447 -32.96 3.69 -48.07
N SER A 448 -33.84 2.79 -47.61
CA SER A 448 -33.88 2.40 -46.19
C SER A 448 -32.59 1.71 -45.74
N LYS A 449 -32.04 0.82 -46.58
CA LYS A 449 -30.73 0.20 -46.31
C LYS A 449 -29.62 1.25 -46.25
N TYR A 450 -29.60 2.19 -47.18
CA TYR A 450 -28.61 3.27 -47.17
C TYR A 450 -28.68 4.07 -45.86
N LEU A 451 -29.86 4.50 -45.41
CA LEU A 451 -29.99 5.25 -44.15
C LEU A 451 -29.56 4.44 -42.91
N LEU A 452 -29.70 3.12 -42.93
CA LEU A 452 -29.25 2.27 -41.82
C LEU A 452 -27.73 2.04 -41.79
N TYR A 453 -27.09 2.01 -42.96
CA TYR A 453 -25.66 1.65 -43.09
C TYR A 453 -24.75 2.80 -43.46
N SER A 454 -25.30 3.99 -43.72
CA SER A 454 -24.50 5.20 -43.99
C SER A 454 -23.74 5.63 -42.75
N ASP A 455 -22.49 6.05 -42.97
CA ASP A 455 -21.68 6.65 -41.92
C ASP A 455 -22.36 7.92 -41.43
N LYS A 456 -22.69 7.93 -40.14
CA LYS A 456 -23.32 9.08 -39.50
C LYS A 456 -22.26 10.05 -39.03
N LYS A 457 -22.61 11.34 -39.07
CA LYS A 457 -21.77 12.40 -38.54
C LYS A 457 -21.57 12.17 -37.04
N SER A 458 -20.30 12.06 -36.62
CA SER A 458 -19.98 11.84 -35.20
C SER A 458 -20.32 13.06 -34.36
N LEU A 459 -20.71 12.86 -33.11
CA LEU A 459 -20.89 13.96 -32.16
C LEU A 459 -19.56 14.68 -31.88
N ASP A 460 -18.42 13.99 -32.00
CA ASP A 460 -17.07 14.53 -31.77
C ASP A 460 -16.57 15.47 -32.87
N ASP A 461 -17.31 15.56 -33.98
CA ASP A 461 -17.04 16.52 -35.06
C ASP A 461 -17.56 17.94 -34.74
N PHE A 462 -18.35 18.09 -33.67
CA PHE A 462 -18.93 19.33 -33.19
C PHE A 462 -18.22 19.84 -31.93
#